data_AF-A0A7J5EY79-F1
#
_entry.id   AF-A0A7J5EY79-F1
#
_cell.length_a   1.000
_cell.length_b   1.000
_cell.length_c   1.000
_cell.angle_alpha   90.00
_cell.angle_beta   90.00
_cell.angle_gamma   90.00
#
_symmetry.space_group_name_H-M   'P 1'
#
loop_
_entity.id
_entity.type
_entity.pdbx_description
1 polymer ?
#
loop_
_entity_poly.entity_id
_entity_poly.type
_entity_poly.pdbx_seq_one_letter_code
_entity_poly.pdbx_strand_id
1 'polypeptide(L)'
;MNDLRAIGAGLSNGIEKLLGPPGGSASWVSTTPFVPPRYLKRHGRSSVVGQVEAEIEARSLPLAKVEVLEWTGETLGLRHFVRRRQRGPQPPVDVGFALRLQFGKPVAGPICLGYGSHFGLGRFSAEQSL
;
A
#
# COMPACT_ATOMS: atom_id res chain seq x y z
N MET A 1 -3.60 26.16 -9.11
CA MET A 1 -3.79 25.08 -8.13
C MET A 1 -2.52 25.02 -7.30
N ASN A 2 -2.54 25.41 -6.02
CA ASN A 2 -1.34 25.46 -5.17
C ASN A 2 -0.75 24.06 -5.01
N ASP A 3 0.53 23.90 -5.32
CA ASP A 3 1.23 22.62 -5.17
C ASP A 3 1.47 22.33 -3.69
N LEU A 4 0.82 21.29 -3.16
CA LEU A 4 0.99 20.83 -1.79
C LEU A 4 2.44 20.41 -1.48
N ARG A 5 3.27 20.15 -2.51
CA ARG A 5 4.68 19.82 -2.35
C ARG A 5 5.56 21.03 -2.04
N ALA A 6 5.06 22.26 -2.21
CA ALA A 6 5.83 23.49 -2.02
C ALA A 6 5.86 24.03 -0.57
N ILE A 7 5.33 23.26 0.40
CA ILE A 7 5.34 23.65 1.82
C ILE A 7 6.66 23.21 2.49
N GLY A 8 6.93 23.67 3.73
CA GLY A 8 8.24 23.51 4.38
C GLY A 8 8.85 22.09 4.25
N ALA A 9 10.18 22.02 4.11
CA ALA A 9 10.92 20.84 3.63
C ALA A 9 10.53 19.48 4.24
N GLY A 10 10.29 19.42 5.56
CA GLY A 10 9.89 18.18 6.23
C GLY A 10 8.50 17.68 5.80
N LEU A 11 7.55 18.60 5.62
CA LEU A 11 6.20 18.28 5.17
C LEU A 11 6.16 18.00 3.67
N SER A 12 6.99 18.68 2.89
CA SER A 12 7.21 18.37 1.47
C SER A 12 7.67 16.92 1.28
N ASN A 13 8.70 16.46 2.01
CA ASN A 13 9.18 15.08 1.91
C ASN A 13 8.10 14.04 2.29
N GLY A 14 7.29 14.31 3.32
CA GLY A 14 6.17 13.45 3.69
C GLY A 14 5.11 13.37 2.59
N ILE A 15 4.83 14.50 1.94
CA ILE A 15 3.88 14.58 0.83
C ILE A 15 4.42 13.90 -0.43
N GLU A 16 5.70 14.06 -0.74
CA GLU A 16 6.34 13.35 -1.85
C GLU A 16 6.32 11.84 -1.65
N LYS A 17 6.58 11.36 -0.43
CA LYS A 17 6.43 9.93 -0.11
C LYS A 17 4.99 9.46 -0.28
N LEU A 18 4.00 10.29 0.04
CA LEU A 18 2.58 9.93 -0.06
C LEU A 18 2.03 9.99 -1.49
N LEU A 19 2.37 11.04 -2.23
CA LEU A 19 1.81 11.32 -3.57
C LEU A 19 2.74 10.87 -4.71
N GLY A 20 4.00 10.55 -4.41
CA GLY A 20 5.07 10.44 -5.38
C GLY A 20 5.61 11.83 -5.81
N PRO A 21 6.76 11.83 -6.51
CA PRO A 21 7.30 13.03 -7.13
C PRO A 21 6.34 13.57 -8.21
N PRO A 22 6.54 14.80 -8.73
CA PRO A 22 5.83 15.26 -9.93
C PRO A 22 5.96 14.23 -11.06
N GLY A 23 4.83 13.78 -11.62
CA GLY A 23 4.79 12.69 -12.62
C GLY A 23 4.52 11.30 -12.04
N GLY A 24 4.51 11.12 -10.72
CA GLY A 24 4.21 9.86 -10.05
C GLY A 24 5.44 8.97 -9.82
N SER A 25 5.26 7.84 -9.14
CA SER A 25 6.29 6.82 -8.95
C SER A 25 5.85 5.48 -9.53
N ALA A 26 6.80 4.72 -10.06
CA ALA A 26 6.57 3.35 -10.49
C ALA A 26 6.77 2.33 -9.35
N SER A 27 7.48 2.69 -8.27
CA SER A 27 7.73 1.80 -7.14
C SER A 27 7.12 2.34 -5.84
N TRP A 28 6.42 1.45 -5.15
CA TRP A 28 5.68 1.76 -3.93
C TRP A 28 5.85 0.65 -2.90
N VAL A 29 6.19 1.00 -1.67
CA VAL A 29 6.36 0.05 -0.56
C VAL A 29 5.35 0.33 0.55
N SER A 30 4.84 -0.74 1.18
CA SER A 30 3.89 -0.60 2.28
C SER A 30 4.50 0.15 3.47
N THR A 31 3.75 1.09 4.02
CA THR A 31 4.03 1.79 5.29
C THR A 31 3.13 1.31 6.42
N THR A 32 1.98 0.73 6.08
CA THR A 32 1.12 -0.04 6.98
C THR A 32 0.75 -1.35 6.29
N PRO A 33 0.48 -2.44 7.03
CA PRO A 33 0.32 -3.74 6.39
C PRO A 33 -0.91 -3.79 5.51
N PHE A 34 -0.78 -4.43 4.34
CA PHE A 34 -1.93 -4.86 3.58
C PHE A 34 -2.66 -5.97 4.34
N VAL A 35 -3.94 -5.77 4.60
CA VAL A 35 -4.82 -6.77 5.21
C VAL A 35 -5.79 -7.28 4.14
N PRO A 36 -5.82 -8.58 3.84
CA PRO A 36 -6.70 -9.12 2.80
C PRO A 36 -8.18 -8.81 3.11
N PRO A 37 -8.94 -8.23 2.17
CA PRO A 37 -10.37 -7.97 2.36
C PRO A 37 -11.22 -9.24 2.31
N ARG A 38 -10.67 -10.36 1.81
CA ARG A 38 -11.36 -11.65 1.65
C ARG A 38 -10.48 -12.80 2.16
N TYR A 39 -11.08 -13.96 2.41
CA TYR A 39 -10.35 -15.18 2.82
C TYR A 39 -9.22 -15.53 1.85
N LEU A 40 -8.07 -15.89 2.41
CA LEU A 40 -6.87 -16.24 1.67
C LEU A 40 -6.95 -17.66 1.10
N LYS A 41 -6.46 -17.81 -0.12
CA LYS A 41 -6.11 -19.10 -0.73
C LYS A 41 -4.64 -19.12 -1.12
N ARG A 42 -4.08 -20.31 -1.33
CA ARG A 42 -2.67 -20.46 -1.75
C ARG A 42 -2.38 -19.82 -3.12
N HIS A 43 -3.31 -19.93 -4.06
CA HIS A 43 -3.15 -19.49 -5.45
C HIS A 43 -4.42 -18.82 -6.01
N GLY A 44 -4.29 -18.18 -7.17
CA GLY A 44 -5.40 -17.57 -7.92
C GLY A 44 -5.90 -16.24 -7.34
N ARG A 45 -7.08 -15.79 -7.79
CA ARG A 45 -7.72 -14.50 -7.43
C ARG A 45 -7.97 -14.27 -5.93
N SER A 46 -7.88 -15.31 -5.11
CA SER A 46 -8.02 -15.22 -3.65
C SER A 46 -6.69 -15.33 -2.90
N SER A 47 -5.57 -15.50 -3.61
CA SER A 47 -4.23 -15.36 -3.01
C SER A 47 -3.92 -13.92 -2.61
N VAL A 48 -2.86 -13.70 -1.83
CA VAL A 48 -2.42 -12.35 -1.46
C VAL A 48 -2.22 -11.49 -2.71
N VAL A 49 -1.42 -11.98 -3.67
CA VAL A 49 -1.17 -11.30 -4.94
C VAL A 49 -2.47 -11.08 -5.72
N GLY A 50 -3.29 -12.11 -5.89
CA GLY A 50 -4.54 -11.99 -6.64
C GLY A 50 -5.56 -11.03 -6.02
N GLN A 51 -5.55 -10.86 -4.70
CA GLN A 51 -6.37 -9.86 -4.02
C GLN A 51 -5.81 -8.45 -4.17
N VAL A 52 -4.48 -8.28 -4.15
CA VAL A 52 -3.84 -6.99 -4.44
C VAL A 52 -4.10 -6.55 -5.87
N GLU A 53 -3.99 -7.46 -6.83
CA GLU A 53 -4.32 -7.20 -8.25
C GLU A 53 -5.79 -6.78 -8.41
N ALA A 54 -6.72 -7.45 -7.74
CA ALA A 54 -8.13 -7.06 -7.76
C ALA A 54 -8.36 -5.67 -7.14
N GLU A 55 -7.63 -5.31 -6.09
CA GLU A 55 -7.70 -3.98 -5.46
C GLU A 55 -7.11 -2.88 -6.36
N ILE A 56 -6.05 -3.18 -7.12
CA ILE A 56 -5.45 -2.31 -8.14
C ILE A 56 -6.46 -2.08 -9.28
N GLU A 57 -7.06 -3.16 -9.80
CA GLU A 57 -8.07 -3.11 -10.85
C GLU A 57 -9.30 -2.30 -10.42
N ALA A 58 -9.82 -2.55 -9.21
CA ALA A 58 -10.97 -1.84 -8.65
C ALA A 58 -10.74 -0.32 -8.50
N ARG A 59 -9.48 0.12 -8.40
CA ARG A 59 -9.07 1.53 -8.33
C ARG A 59 -8.67 2.11 -9.69
N SER A 60 -8.82 1.34 -10.77
CA SER A 60 -8.37 1.71 -12.12
C SER A 60 -6.89 2.09 -12.19
N LEU A 61 -6.08 1.49 -11.31
CA LEU A 61 -4.63 1.67 -11.33
C LEU A 61 -4.00 0.76 -12.40
N PRO A 62 -2.84 1.15 -12.97
CA PRO A 62 -2.11 0.28 -13.89
C PRO A 62 -1.74 -1.04 -13.23
N LEU A 63 -1.57 -2.09 -14.03
CA LEU A 63 -1.08 -3.36 -13.50
C LEU A 63 0.29 -3.17 -12.82
N ALA A 64 0.47 -3.80 -11.66
CA ALA A 64 1.72 -3.84 -10.94
C ALA A 64 2.18 -5.27 -10.72
N LYS A 65 3.48 -5.49 -10.78
CA LYS A 65 4.09 -6.67 -10.17
C LYS A 65 4.01 -6.50 -8.65
N VAL A 66 3.50 -7.53 -7.97
CA VAL A 66 3.36 -7.54 -6.50
C VAL A 66 4.42 -8.46 -5.91
N GLU A 67 5.20 -7.92 -4.99
CA GLU A 67 6.18 -8.67 -4.19
C GLU A 67 5.69 -8.69 -2.73
N VAL A 68 5.61 -9.89 -2.13
CA VAL A 68 5.42 -10.04 -0.69
C VAL A 68 6.80 -10.01 -0.04
N LEU A 69 7.03 -9.03 0.83
CA LEU A 69 8.31 -8.84 1.49
C LEU A 69 8.43 -9.74 2.71
N GLU A 70 9.63 -10.28 2.91
CA GLU A 70 9.98 -11.04 4.10
C GLU A 70 9.98 -10.15 5.35
N TRP A 71 9.85 -10.79 6.51
CA TRP A 71 9.96 -10.09 7.79
C TRP A 71 11.43 -9.82 8.14
N THR A 72 11.87 -8.60 7.89
CA THR A 72 13.21 -8.09 8.22
C THR A 72 13.09 -6.97 9.27
N GLY A 73 14.21 -6.41 9.72
CA GLY A 73 14.19 -5.26 10.65
C GLY A 73 13.36 -4.08 10.13
N GLU A 74 13.32 -3.87 8.81
CA GLU A 74 12.58 -2.78 8.17
C GLU A 74 11.07 -3.04 8.10
N THR A 75 10.65 -4.29 7.94
CA THR A 75 9.23 -4.66 7.77
C THR A 75 8.57 -5.16 9.05
N LEU A 76 9.36 -5.48 10.10
CA LEU A 76 8.85 -6.09 11.34
C LEU A 76 7.80 -5.21 12.04
N GLY A 77 7.91 -3.89 11.93
CA GLY A 77 6.93 -2.94 12.47
C GLY A 77 5.51 -3.16 11.90
N LEU A 78 5.40 -3.62 10.64
CA LEU A 78 4.12 -3.86 9.98
C LEU A 78 3.46 -5.16 10.49
N ARG A 79 4.25 -6.15 10.95
CA ARG A 79 3.74 -7.40 11.53
C ARG A 79 2.95 -7.16 12.83
N HIS A 80 3.41 -6.23 13.66
CA HIS A 80 2.81 -5.93 14.96
C HIS A 80 1.75 -4.81 14.89
N PHE A 81 1.45 -4.31 13.69
CA PHE A 81 0.48 -3.24 13.52
C PHE A 81 -0.91 -3.65 14.02
N VAL A 82 -1.63 -2.72 14.65
CA VAL A 82 -3.00 -2.96 15.09
C VAL A 82 -3.93 -2.98 13.87
N ARG A 83 -4.48 -4.15 13.55
CA ARG A 83 -5.37 -4.36 12.38
C ARG A 83 -6.86 -4.41 12.74
N ARG A 84 -7.17 -4.56 14.03
CA ARG A 84 -8.54 -4.67 14.53
C ARG A 84 -9.24 -3.32 14.56
N ARG A 85 -10.52 -3.30 14.24
CA ARG A 85 -11.38 -2.12 14.45
C ARG A 85 -12.05 -2.22 15.81
N GLN A 86 -12.12 -1.10 16.54
CA GLN A 86 -12.92 -1.04 17.77
C GLN A 86 -14.42 -1.16 17.47
N ARG A 87 -14.87 -0.60 16.33
CA ARG A 87 -16.26 -0.64 15.86
C ARG A 87 -16.28 -0.97 14.37
N GLY A 88 -17.11 -1.94 13.98
CA GLY A 88 -17.28 -2.38 12.60
C GLY A 88 -16.82 -3.83 12.35
N PRO A 89 -17.01 -4.34 11.12
CA PRO A 89 -16.63 -5.69 10.75
C PRO A 89 -15.11 -5.86 10.84
N GLN A 90 -14.67 -7.01 11.34
CA GLN A 90 -13.26 -7.41 11.39
C GLN A 90 -12.82 -7.98 10.04
N PRO A 91 -11.50 -8.04 9.75
CA PRO A 91 -11.05 -8.72 8.55
C PRO A 91 -11.38 -10.22 8.64
N PRO A 92 -11.62 -10.91 7.51
CA PRO A 92 -11.90 -12.35 7.51
C PRO A 92 -10.77 -13.19 8.11
N VAL A 93 -9.53 -12.69 8.06
CA VAL A 93 -8.34 -13.27 8.67
C VAL A 93 -7.50 -12.15 9.27
N ASP A 94 -7.08 -12.29 10.53
CA ASP A 94 -6.19 -11.32 11.19
C ASP A 94 -4.72 -11.54 10.80
N VAL A 95 -4.37 -11.14 9.58
CA VAL A 95 -3.01 -11.20 9.04
C VAL A 95 -2.70 -9.93 8.25
N GLY A 96 -1.44 -9.50 8.30
CA GLY A 96 -0.93 -8.37 7.53
C GLY A 96 0.29 -8.77 6.71
N PHE A 97 0.47 -8.14 5.56
CA PHE A 97 1.62 -8.34 4.67
C PHE A 97 2.34 -7.02 4.41
N ALA A 98 3.67 -7.07 4.40
CA ALA A 98 4.49 -6.02 3.83
C ALA A 98 4.61 -6.30 2.32
N LEU A 99 4.30 -5.30 1.49
CA LEU A 99 4.26 -5.46 0.04
C LEU A 99 5.11 -4.40 -0.65
N ARG A 100 5.69 -4.75 -1.79
CA ARG A 100 6.18 -3.81 -2.80
C ARG A 100 5.36 -3.96 -4.07
N LEU A 101 5.01 -2.83 -4.66
CA LEU A 101 4.31 -2.73 -5.94
C LEU A 101 5.25 -2.08 -6.96
N GLN A 102 5.42 -2.73 -8.10
CA GLN A 102 6.14 -2.19 -9.23
C GLN A 102 5.19 -2.03 -10.42
N PHE A 103 4.77 -0.81 -10.70
CA PHE A 103 3.92 -0.46 -11.84
C PHE A 103 4.72 -0.37 -13.13
N GLY A 104 4.09 -0.74 -14.25
CA GLY A 104 4.70 -0.58 -15.58
C GLY A 104 4.80 0.87 -16.06
N LYS A 105 4.08 1.79 -15.41
CA LYS A 105 4.15 3.24 -15.64
C LYS A 105 4.01 3.98 -14.30
N PRO A 106 4.57 5.19 -14.15
CA PRO A 106 4.42 5.98 -12.94
C PRO A 106 2.94 6.22 -12.58
N VAL A 107 2.64 6.09 -11.29
CA VAL A 107 1.32 6.32 -10.69
C VAL A 107 1.45 7.45 -9.68
N ALA A 108 0.49 8.38 -9.67
CA ALA A 108 0.39 9.36 -8.61
C ALA A 108 -0.37 8.76 -7.42
N GLY A 109 0.16 8.95 -6.20
CA GLY A 109 -0.51 8.55 -4.98
C GLY A 109 -1.65 9.49 -4.56
N PRO A 110 -2.30 9.22 -3.43
CA PRO A 110 -2.00 8.15 -2.46
C PRO A 110 -2.47 6.77 -2.93
N ILE A 111 -1.70 5.73 -2.60
CA ILE A 111 -2.09 4.33 -2.82
C ILE A 111 -2.41 3.67 -1.49
N CYS A 112 -3.66 3.23 -1.34
CA CYS A 112 -4.15 2.49 -0.18
C CYS A 112 -4.97 1.28 -0.63
N LEU A 113 -4.57 0.06 -0.26
CA LEU A 113 -5.19 -1.20 -0.71
C LEU A 113 -5.64 -2.08 0.46
N GLY A 114 -6.68 -2.88 0.24
CA GLY A 114 -7.14 -3.90 1.17
C GLY A 114 -8.09 -3.41 2.26
N TYR A 115 -8.34 -4.30 3.22
CA TYR A 115 -9.20 -4.02 4.37
C TYR A 115 -8.65 -2.87 5.20
N GLY A 116 -9.55 -1.96 5.61
CA GLY A 116 -9.18 -0.82 6.44
C GLY A 116 -8.35 0.25 5.73
N SER A 117 -8.27 0.22 4.39
CA SER A 117 -7.52 1.20 3.59
C SER A 117 -7.98 2.65 3.82
N HIS A 118 -9.27 2.86 3.99
CA HIS A 118 -9.84 4.17 4.38
C HIS A 118 -9.54 4.59 5.83
N PHE A 119 -9.02 3.68 6.66
CA PHE A 119 -8.69 3.90 8.07
C PHE A 119 -7.17 3.79 8.35
N GLY A 120 -6.35 3.82 7.30
CA GLY A 120 -4.90 3.88 7.41
C GLY A 120 -4.16 2.55 7.33
N LEU A 121 -4.83 1.41 7.13
CA LEU A 121 -4.17 0.15 6.77
C LEU A 121 -3.83 0.11 5.27
N GLY A 122 -2.92 -0.78 4.88
CA GLY A 122 -2.50 -0.99 3.49
C GLY A 122 -2.07 0.29 2.75
N ARG A 123 -1.45 1.23 3.46
CA ARG A 123 -0.89 2.46 2.88
C ARG A 123 0.46 2.19 2.26
N PHE A 124 0.77 2.86 1.17
CA PHE A 124 2.06 2.77 0.50
C PHE A 124 2.75 4.14 0.44
N SER A 125 4.08 4.12 0.43
CA SER A 125 4.92 5.27 0.09
C SER A 125 5.68 5.01 -1.19
N ALA A 126 5.84 6.05 -2.01
CA ALA A 126 6.73 6.03 -3.16
C ALA A 126 8.16 5.76 -2.69
N GLU A 127 8.82 4.77 -3.31
CA GLU A 127 10.26 4.62 -3.18
C GLU A 127 10.93 5.68 -4.08
N GLN A 128 11.91 6.40 -3.55
CA GLN A 128 12.70 7.34 -4.34
C GLN A 128 13.69 6.52 -5.17
N SER A 129 13.72 6.74 -6.49
CA SER A 129 14.84 6.28 -7.31
C SER A 129 16.09 7.07 -6.85
N LEU A 130 17.14 6.35 -6.45
CA LEU A 130 18.45 6.93 -6.14
C LEU A 130 19.01 7.69 -7.35
#